data_AF-A0A7M3LVN3-F1
#
_entry.id   AF-A0A7M3LVN3-F1
#
_cell.length_a   1.000
_cell.length_b   1.000
_cell.length_c   1.000
_cell.angle_alpha   90.00
_cell.angle_beta   90.00
_cell.angle_gamma   90.00
#
_symmetry.space_group_name_H-M   'P 1'
#
loop_
_entity.id
_entity.type
_entity.pdbx_description
1 polymer ?
#
loop_
_entity_poly.entity_id
_entity_poly.type
_entity_poly.pdbx_seq_one_letter_code
_entity_poly.pdbx_strand_id
1 'polypeptide(L)' 'MVDLQKTANAEHAKLAGLDGEEHAAQWERWRAAAEAVQAAVTEAAAGGNRYELEAKVKQAARHPKEDGG' A
#
# COMPACT_ATOMS: atom_id res chain seq x y z
N MET A 1 -7.23 -5.67 -0.66
CA MET A 1 -5.81 -5.31 -0.91
C MET A 1 -5.62 -3.88 -1.42
N VAL A 2 -6.55 -3.34 -2.23
CA VAL A 2 -6.50 -1.92 -2.65
C VAL A 2 -6.60 -0.98 -1.45
N ASP A 3 -7.49 -1.24 -0.49
CA ASP A 3 -7.57 -0.46 0.75
C ASP A 3 -6.32 -0.56 1.62
N LEU A 4 -5.68 -1.74 1.68
CA LEU A 4 -4.38 -1.90 2.33
C LEU A 4 -3.31 -1.03 1.67
N GLN A 5 -3.29 -0.97 0.33
CA GLN A 5 -2.38 -0.12 -0.43
C GLN A 5 -2.68 1.37 -0.22
N LYS A 6 -3.95 1.76 -0.09
CA LYS A 6 -4.35 3.13 0.25
C LYS A 6 -3.87 3.51 1.65
N THR A 7 -4.05 2.63 2.64
CA THR A 7 -3.53 2.83 4.00
C THR A 7 -2.02 2.96 3.99
N ALA A 8 -1.30 2.07 3.32
CA ALA A 8 0.16 2.18 3.18
C ALA A 8 0.57 3.50 2.52
N ASN A 9 -0.12 3.97 1.48
CA ASN A 9 0.17 5.26 0.85
C ASN A 9 -0.09 6.43 1.82
N ALA A 10 -1.15 6.38 2.62
CA ALA A 10 -1.48 7.40 3.61
C ALA A 10 -0.43 7.46 4.73
N GLU A 11 0.01 6.31 5.25
CA GLU A 11 1.07 6.23 6.25
C GLU A 11 2.42 6.72 5.68
N HIS A 12 2.71 6.45 4.41
CA HIS A 12 3.90 6.97 3.74
C HIS A 12 3.85 8.50 3.55
N ALA A 13 2.68 9.03 3.19
CA ALA A 13 2.49 10.47 3.02
C ALA A 13 2.71 11.24 4.33
N LYS A 14 2.36 10.62 5.47
CA LYS A 14 2.60 11.19 6.81
C LYS A 14 4.08 11.28 7.17
N LEU A 15 4.99 10.54 6.51
CA LEU A 15 6.43 10.67 6.74
C LEU A 15 6.98 12.02 6.29
N ALA A 16 6.32 12.66 5.32
CA ALA A 16 6.74 13.95 4.82
C ALA A 16 6.65 15.01 5.94
N GLY A 17 7.79 15.59 6.29
CA GLY A 17 7.87 16.63 7.33
C GLY A 17 8.02 16.09 8.76
N LEU A 18 8.10 14.77 8.95
CA LEU A 18 8.52 14.18 10.23
C LEU A 18 10.03 13.98 10.25
N ASP A 19 10.61 14.06 11.44
CA ASP A 19 12.03 13.76 11.69
C ASP A 19 12.21 12.99 13.01
N GLY A 20 13.41 12.47 13.27
CA GLY A 20 13.73 11.76 14.52
C GLY A 20 12.80 10.60 14.88
N GLU A 21 12.38 10.53 16.15
CA GLU A 21 11.53 9.47 16.68
C GLU A 21 10.13 9.44 16.06
N GLU A 22 9.56 10.60 15.71
CA GLU A 22 8.25 10.67 15.06
C GLU A 22 8.29 10.07 13.66
N HIS A 23 9.36 10.33 12.91
CA HIS A 23 9.60 9.67 11.64
C HIS A 23 9.81 8.16 11.81
N ALA A 24 10.54 7.72 12.84
CA ALA A 24 10.76 6.30 13.09
C ALA A 24 9.46 5.55 13.42
N ALA A 25 8.62 6.12 14.29
CA ALA A 25 7.33 5.52 14.66
C ALA A 25 6.34 5.48 13.49
N GLN A 26 6.28 6.56 12.69
CA GLN A 26 5.50 6.59 11.45
C GLN A 26 6.08 5.62 10.41
N TRP A 27 7.40 5.47 10.43
CA TRP A 27 8.24 4.41 9.84
C TRP A 27 7.59 3.04 9.90
N GLU A 28 7.48 2.58 11.13
CA GLU A 28 7.03 1.24 11.47
C GLU A 28 5.58 0.99 11.08
N ARG A 29 4.72 2.00 11.24
CA ARG A 29 3.31 1.94 10.81
C ARG A 29 3.20 1.78 9.30
N TRP A 30 3.96 2.56 8.55
CA TRP A 30 4.02 2.42 7.10
C TRP A 30 4.54 1.04 6.68
N ARG A 31 5.63 0.58 7.31
CA ARG A 31 6.23 -0.72 7.01
C ARG A 31 5.24 -1.86 7.25
N ALA A 32 4.55 -1.89 8.40
CA ALA A 32 3.56 -2.91 8.71
C ALA A 32 2.41 -2.92 7.69
N ALA A 33 1.93 -1.75 7.27
CA ALA A 33 0.92 -1.65 6.22
C ALA A 33 1.44 -2.16 4.86
N ALA A 34 2.70 -1.86 4.51
CA ALA A 34 3.33 -2.34 3.29
C ALA A 34 3.53 -3.87 3.29
N GLU A 35 3.91 -4.46 4.43
CA GLU A 35 4.02 -5.91 4.60
C GLU A 35 2.65 -6.60 4.41
N ALA A 36 1.58 -6.05 4.98
CA ALA A 36 0.23 -6.56 4.78
C ALA A 36 -0.20 -6.55 3.29
N VAL A 37 0.18 -5.50 2.53
CA VAL A 37 -0.05 -5.45 1.09
C VAL A 37 0.73 -6.55 0.37
N GLN A 38 2.02 -6.72 0.68
CA GLN A 38 2.87 -7.73 0.04
C GLN A 38 2.41 -9.15 0.34
N ALA A 39 1.97 -9.42 1.57
CA ALA A 39 1.37 -10.70 1.95
C ALA A 39 0.09 -10.96 1.15
N ALA A 40 -0.83 -9.98 1.09
CA ALA A 40 -2.06 -10.10 0.31
C ALA A 40 -1.80 -10.28 -1.20
N VAL A 41 -0.80 -9.59 -1.76
CA VAL A 41 -0.36 -9.76 -3.15
C VAL A 41 0.21 -11.16 -3.38
N THR A 42 1.00 -11.67 -2.45
CA THR A 42 1.63 -12.99 -2.56
C THR A 42 0.59 -14.11 -2.48
N GLU A 43 -0.34 -14.03 -1.54
CA GLU A 43 -1.48 -14.94 -1.39
C GLU A 43 -2.37 -14.95 -2.64
N ALA A 44 -2.75 -13.75 -3.13
CA ALA A 44 -3.61 -13.63 -4.30
C ALA A 44 -2.92 -14.02 -5.62
N ALA A 45 -1.59 -13.96 -5.66
CA ALA A 45 -0.80 -14.36 -6.81
C ALA A 45 -0.43 -15.85 -6.82
N ALA A 46 -1.03 -16.71 -5.98
CA ALA A 46 -0.76 -18.15 -5.86
C ALA A 46 -0.73 -18.93 -7.20
N GLY A 47 0.36 -18.78 -7.97
CA GLY A 47 0.58 -19.31 -9.32
C GLY A 47 0.46 -18.31 -10.49
N GLY A 48 0.09 -17.05 -10.25
CA GLY A 48 -0.10 -16.00 -11.27
C GLY A 48 1.00 -14.94 -11.31
N ASN A 49 0.84 -13.96 -12.21
CA ASN A 49 1.80 -12.86 -12.37
C ASN A 49 1.65 -11.81 -11.25
N ARG A 50 2.41 -12.00 -10.17
CA ARG A 50 2.50 -11.09 -9.01
C ARG A 50 2.71 -9.62 -9.41
N TYR A 51 3.55 -9.37 -10.42
CA TYR A 51 3.89 -8.00 -10.85
C TYR A 51 2.68 -7.29 -11.45
N GLU A 52 1.89 -7.98 -12.27
CA GLU A 52 0.67 -7.41 -12.85
C GLU A 52 -0.39 -7.14 -11.78
N LEU A 53 -0.53 -8.04 -10.81
CA LEU A 53 -1.45 -7.84 -9.69
C LEU A 53 -1.04 -6.63 -8.85
N GLU A 54 0.23 -6.51 -8.51
CA GLU A 54 0.76 -5.36 -7.77
C GLU A 54 0.56 -4.05 -8.55
N ALA A 55 0.79 -4.04 -9.86
CA ALA A 55 0.57 -2.89 -10.72
C ALA A 55 -0.91 -2.45 -10.72
N LYS A 56 -1.85 -3.40 -10.83
CA LYS A 56 -3.30 -3.13 -10.76
C LYS A 56 -3.70 -2.56 -9.41
N VAL A 57 -3.15 -3.09 -8.32
CA VAL A 57 -3.41 -2.61 -6.95
C VAL A 57 -2.89 -1.19 -6.75
N LYS A 58 -1.66 -0.90 -7.19
CA LYS A 58 -1.08 0.44 -7.17
C LYS A 58 -1.88 1.44 -8.00
N GLN A 59 -2.34 1.02 -9.19
CA GLN A 59 -3.18 1.85 -10.05
C GLN A 59 -4.52 2.16 -9.38
N ALA A 60 -5.23 1.16 -8.86
CA ALA A 60 -6.52 1.33 -8.18
C ALA A 60 -6.42 2.13 -6.87
N ALA A 61 -5.28 2.10 -6.19
CA ALA A 61 -5.03 2.91 -5.00
C ALA A 61 -4.74 4.38 -5.32
N ARG A 62 -4.16 4.68 -6.50
CA ARG A 62 -3.89 6.06 -6.96
C ARG A 62 -5.08 6.69 -7.66
N HIS A 63 -5.81 5.89 -8.43
CA HIS A 63 -7.05 6.26 -9.08
C HIS A 63 -8.13 5.36 -8.49
N PRO A 64 -8.78 5.76 -7.38
CA PRO A 64 -10.06 5.16 -7.07
C PRO A 64 -10.93 5.49 -8.27
N LYS A 65 -11.12 4.54 -9.19
CA LYS A 65 -12.15 4.71 -10.20
C LYS A 65 -13.41 5.02 -9.40
N GLU A 66 -13.95 6.20 -9.64
CA GLU A 66 -15.37 6.45 -9.52
C GLU A 66 -16.01 5.36 -10.40
N ASP A 67 -16.36 4.23 -9.79
CA ASP A 67 -17.27 3.28 -10.39
C ASP A 67 -18.63 3.98 -10.37
N GLY A 68 -18.81 4.81 -11.38
CA GLY A 68 -19.95 5.69 -11.59
C GLY A 68 -20.09 5.92 -13.09
N GLY A 69 -20.92 5.08 -13.71
CA GLY A 69 -21.27 5.13 -15.14
C GLY A 69 -21.81 3.81 -15.64
#